data_AF-A0A7S0Z6A3-F1
#
_entry.id   AF-A0A7S0Z6A3-F1
#
_cell.length_a   1.000
_cell.length_b   1.000
_cell.length_c   1.000
_cell.angle_alpha   90.00
_cell.angle_beta   90.00
_cell.angle_gamma   90.00
#
_symmetry.space_group_name_H-M   'P 1'
#
loop_
_entity.id
_entity.type
_entity.pdbx_description
1 polymer ?
#
loop_
_entity_poly.entity_id
_entity_poly.type
_entity_poly.pdbx_seq_one_letter_code
_entity_poly.pdbx_strand_id
1 'polypeptide(L)'
;RKGSFKGARETFPLTLWNVEELTEGKFCLIRPGGQQVRLRADSQAESELWVKKLSESMGRAKKEKRDMGHQHAMKMAQQELEATRKEKQKEDQQRDAERTRERLQALKEEEMRIKRLEQER
;
A
#
# COMPACT_ATOMS: atom_id res chain seq x y z
N ARG A 1 -4.67 -53.73 16.10
CA ARG A 1 -5.27 -52.41 16.42
C ARG A 1 -5.27 -51.60 15.13
N LYS A 2 -6.43 -51.31 14.53
CA LYS A 2 -6.53 -50.49 13.31
C LYS A 2 -6.31 -49.03 13.71
N GLY A 3 -5.14 -48.48 13.41
CA GLY A 3 -4.84 -47.07 13.63
C GLY A 3 -5.65 -46.22 12.65
N SER A 4 -6.60 -45.45 13.17
CA SER A 4 -7.29 -44.41 12.41
C SER A 4 -6.31 -43.26 12.16
N PHE A 5 -5.82 -43.11 10.93
CA PHE A 5 -5.07 -41.93 10.52
C PHE A 5 -6.07 -40.77 10.35
N LYS A 6 -6.27 -39.97 11.40
CA LYS A 6 -6.87 -38.65 11.27
C LYS A 6 -5.83 -37.74 10.63
N GLY A 7 -5.83 -37.66 9.30
CA GLY A 7 -4.97 -36.72 8.57
C GLY A 7 -5.31 -35.28 8.97
N ALA A 8 -4.33 -34.55 9.51
CA ALA A 8 -4.48 -33.13 9.78
C ALA A 8 -4.71 -32.39 8.45
N ARG A 9 -5.76 -31.55 8.39
CA ARG A 9 -5.98 -30.65 7.26
C ARG A 9 -5.06 -29.44 7.43
N GLU A 10 -4.01 -29.38 6.63
CA GLU A 10 -3.13 -28.22 6.56
C GLU A 10 -3.58 -27.28 5.44
N THR A 11 -3.56 -25.97 5.72
CA THR A 11 -3.89 -24.92 4.74
C THR A 11 -2.62 -24.23 4.28
N PHE A 12 -2.45 -24.09 2.96
CA PHE A 12 -1.26 -23.50 2.35
C PHE A 12 -1.57 -22.13 1.74
N PRO A 13 -0.96 -21.03 2.20
CA PRO A 13 -1.19 -19.71 1.61
C PRO A 13 -0.62 -19.63 0.19
N LEU A 14 -1.48 -19.49 -0.83
CA LEU A 14 -1.07 -19.50 -2.25
C LEU A 14 0.03 -18.49 -2.62
N THR A 15 0.15 -17.40 -1.87
CA THR A 15 1.17 -16.36 -2.11
C THR A 15 2.58 -16.78 -1.67
N LEU A 16 2.69 -17.80 -0.82
CA LEU A 16 3.95 -18.24 -0.22
C LEU A 16 4.50 -19.53 -0.81
N TRP A 17 3.74 -20.20 -1.67
CA TRP A 17 4.12 -21.48 -2.25
C TRP A 17 4.29 -21.36 -3.77
N ASN A 18 5.07 -22.28 -4.32
CA ASN A 18 5.19 -22.59 -5.73
C ASN A 18 4.78 -24.05 -5.93
N VAL A 19 4.47 -24.42 -7.17
CA VAL A 19 4.22 -25.80 -7.56
C VAL A 19 5.17 -26.17 -8.69
N GLU A 20 5.76 -27.35 -8.61
CA GLU A 20 6.61 -27.90 -9.65
C GLU A 20 6.15 -29.32 -9.98
N GLU A 21 6.10 -29.62 -11.27
CA GLU A 21 5.81 -30.96 -11.75
C GLU A 21 7.06 -31.85 -11.58
N LEU A 22 6.82 -33.07 -11.13
CA LEU A 22 7.80 -34.15 -11.14
C LEU A 22 7.35 -35.20 -12.16
N THR A 23 8.09 -36.28 -12.30
CA THR A 23 7.71 -37.35 -13.23
C THR A 23 6.65 -38.28 -12.64
N GLU A 24 5.88 -38.93 -13.53
CA GLU A 24 4.96 -40.04 -13.20
C GLU A 24 3.77 -39.67 -12.29
N GLY A 25 3.06 -38.58 -12.58
CA GLY A 25 1.89 -38.20 -11.78
C GLY A 25 2.24 -37.62 -10.42
N LYS A 26 3.49 -37.20 -10.20
CA LYS A 26 3.95 -36.59 -8.95
C LYS A 26 4.21 -35.11 -9.17
N PHE A 27 4.01 -34.33 -8.11
CA PHE A 27 4.31 -32.90 -8.12
C PHE A 27 4.65 -32.47 -6.70
N CYS A 28 5.27 -31.31 -6.54
CA CYS A 28 5.60 -30.78 -5.23
C CYS A 28 5.15 -29.34 -5.04
N LEU A 29 4.75 -29.03 -3.81
CA LEU A 29 4.58 -27.66 -3.35
C LEU A 29 5.88 -27.24 -2.67
N ILE A 30 6.42 -26.09 -3.05
CA ILE A 30 7.69 -25.57 -2.56
C ILE A 30 7.48 -24.22 -1.91
N ARG A 31 7.93 -24.07 -0.67
CA ARG A 31 7.97 -22.79 0.03
C ARG A 31 9.40 -22.22 0.02
N PRO A 32 9.58 -20.91 -0.15
CA PRO A 32 10.85 -20.25 0.15
C PRO A 32 11.29 -20.59 1.58
N GLY A 33 12.54 -21.06 1.75
CA GLY A 33 13.04 -21.58 3.02
C GLY A 33 13.15 -23.12 3.09
N GLY A 34 12.93 -23.81 1.96
CA GLY A 34 13.30 -25.22 1.80
C GLY A 34 12.21 -26.22 2.22
N GLN A 35 11.06 -25.75 2.72
CA GLN A 35 9.92 -26.64 3.00
C GLN A 35 9.32 -27.12 1.67
N GLN A 36 9.18 -28.44 1.52
CA GLN A 36 8.58 -29.07 0.34
C GLN A 36 7.55 -30.11 0.76
N VAL A 37 6.43 -30.16 0.03
CA VAL A 37 5.39 -31.18 0.19
C VAL A 37 5.25 -31.92 -1.12
N ARG A 38 5.54 -33.22 -1.14
CA ARG A 38 5.39 -34.07 -2.33
C ARG A 38 4.00 -34.68 -2.36
N LEU A 39 3.36 -34.59 -3.51
CA LEU A 39 2.01 -35.07 -3.77
C LEU A 39 2.05 -36.02 -4.98
N ARG A 40 1.08 -36.93 -5.01
CA ARG A 40 0.89 -37.88 -6.10
C ARG A 40 -0.58 -37.84 -6.51
N ALA A 41 -0.80 -37.68 -7.80
CA ALA A 41 -2.11 -37.79 -8.44
C ALA A 41 -2.34 -39.23 -8.91
N ASP A 42 -3.58 -39.56 -9.24
CA ASP A 42 -3.96 -40.92 -9.68
C ASP A 42 -3.44 -41.20 -11.10
N SER A 43 -3.17 -40.15 -11.89
CA SER A 43 -2.57 -40.23 -13.23
C SER A 43 -1.68 -39.03 -13.54
N GLN A 44 -0.87 -39.16 -14.60
CA GLN A 44 -0.05 -38.06 -15.11
C GLN A 44 -0.91 -36.90 -15.64
N ALA A 45 -1.97 -37.18 -16.40
CA ALA A 45 -2.86 -36.13 -16.89
C ALA A 45 -3.50 -35.33 -15.73
N GLU A 46 -3.77 -36.00 -14.61
CA GLU A 46 -4.28 -35.34 -13.42
C GLU A 46 -3.22 -34.47 -12.73
N SER A 47 -1.96 -34.93 -12.64
CA SER A 47 -0.88 -34.09 -12.09
C SER A 47 -0.66 -32.83 -12.91
N GLU A 48 -0.63 -32.95 -14.24
CA GLU A 48 -0.48 -31.82 -15.16
C GLU A 48 -1.62 -30.79 -14.95
N LEU A 49 -2.86 -31.27 -14.80
CA LEU A 49 -4.02 -30.42 -14.53
C LEU A 49 -3.90 -29.71 -13.17
N TRP A 50 -3.48 -30.42 -12.13
CA TRP A 50 -3.28 -29.86 -10.79
C TRP A 50 -2.17 -28.80 -10.79
N VAL A 51 -1.01 -29.12 -11.38
CA VAL A 51 0.13 -28.20 -11.49
C VAL A 51 -0.28 -26.94 -12.23
N LYS A 52 -1.00 -27.06 -13.35
CA LYS A 52 -1.48 -25.90 -14.11
C LYS A 52 -2.42 -25.02 -13.28
N LYS A 53 -3.47 -25.61 -12.69
CA LYS A 53 -4.46 -24.87 -11.87
C LYS A 53 -3.81 -24.18 -10.67
N LEU A 54 -2.91 -24.88 -9.98
CA LEU A 54 -2.20 -24.34 -8.83
C LEU A 54 -1.25 -23.22 -9.23
N SER A 55 -0.49 -23.40 -10.32
CA SER A 55 0.41 -22.37 -10.85
C SER A 55 -0.34 -21.09 -11.20
N GLU A 56 -1.46 -21.19 -11.91
CA GLU A 56 -2.32 -20.06 -12.26
C GLU A 56 -2.89 -19.37 -11.01
N SER A 57 -3.38 -20.15 -10.04
CA SER A 57 -3.98 -19.61 -8.81
C SER A 57 -2.95 -18.90 -7.93
N MET A 58 -1.76 -19.49 -7.77
CA MET A 58 -0.65 -18.87 -7.04
C MET A 58 -0.14 -17.62 -7.76
N GLY A 59 -0.03 -17.66 -9.09
CA GLY A 59 0.34 -16.51 -9.91
C GLY A 59 -0.62 -15.34 -9.75
N ARG A 60 -1.93 -15.61 -9.84
CA ARG A 60 -2.98 -14.60 -9.61
C ARG A 60 -2.92 -14.03 -8.20
N ALA A 61 -2.83 -14.87 -7.16
CA ALA A 61 -2.77 -14.42 -5.78
C ALA A 61 -1.53 -13.55 -5.49
N LYS A 62 -0.36 -13.90 -6.05
CA LYS A 62 0.87 -13.10 -5.91
C LYS A 62 0.75 -11.75 -6.62
N LYS A 63 0.14 -11.73 -7.81
CA LYS A 63 -0.12 -10.51 -8.57
C LYS A 63 -1.06 -9.59 -7.79
N GLU A 64 -2.19 -10.12 -7.33
CA GLU A 64 -3.19 -9.37 -6.55
C GLU A 64 -2.59 -8.76 -5.28
N LYS A 65 -1.78 -9.55 -4.54
CA LYS A 65 -1.07 -9.03 -3.36
C LYS A 65 -0.15 -7.86 -3.70
N ARG A 66 0.56 -7.92 -4.84
CA ARG A 66 1.43 -6.84 -5.31
C ARG A 66 0.63 -5.61 -5.72
N ASP A 67 -0.44 -5.81 -6.48
CA ASP A 67 -1.29 -4.73 -6.99
C ASP A 67 -1.96 -3.98 -5.82
N MET A 68 -2.45 -4.71 -4.81
CA MET A 68 -2.98 -4.11 -3.58
C MET A 68 -1.93 -3.31 -2.81
N GLY A 69 -0.70 -3.84 -2.69
CA GLY A 69 0.41 -3.11 -2.08
C GLY A 69 0.75 -1.82 -2.83
N HIS A 70 0.72 -1.88 -4.17
CA HIS A 70 0.96 -0.72 -5.02
C HIS A 70 -0.12 0.35 -4.88
N GLN A 71 -1.39 -0.04 -4.90
CA GLN A 71 -2.51 0.88 -4.69
C GLN A 71 -2.44 1.56 -3.33
N HIS A 72 -2.08 0.81 -2.27
CA HIS A 72 -1.90 1.38 -0.95
C HIS A 72 -0.78 2.44 -0.93
N ALA A 73 0.38 2.13 -1.52
CA ALA A 73 1.49 3.07 -1.62
C ALA A 73 1.10 4.34 -2.39
N MET A 74 0.39 4.21 -3.52
CA MET A 74 -0.11 5.35 -4.28
C MET A 74 -1.07 6.22 -3.47
N LYS A 75 -1.99 5.60 -2.72
CA LYS A 75 -2.94 6.32 -1.86
C LYS A 75 -2.20 7.12 -0.78
N MET A 76 -1.19 6.53 -0.13
CA MET A 76 -0.40 7.22 0.88
C MET A 76 0.34 8.42 0.28
N ALA A 77 1.00 8.24 -0.87
CA ALA A 77 1.69 9.33 -1.56
C ALA A 77 0.75 10.48 -1.94
N GLN A 78 -0.47 10.15 -2.39
CA GLN A 78 -1.49 11.16 -2.71
C GLN A 78 -1.92 11.93 -1.46
N GLN A 79 -2.15 11.24 -0.34
CA GLN A 79 -2.52 11.88 0.92
C GLN A 79 -1.44 12.84 1.43
N GLU A 80 -0.16 12.47 1.34
CA GLU A 80 0.97 13.33 1.70
C GLU A 80 1.06 14.58 0.82
N LEU A 81 0.83 14.43 -0.49
CA LEU A 81 0.80 15.56 -1.42
C LEU A 81 -0.38 16.50 -1.13
N GLU A 82 -1.56 15.96 -0.84
CA GLU A 82 -2.73 16.76 -0.47
C GLU A 82 -2.53 17.51 0.86
N ALA A 83 -1.89 16.86 1.85
CA ALA A 83 -1.55 17.50 3.12
C ALA A 83 -0.58 18.67 2.91
N THR A 84 0.51 18.43 2.17
CA THR A 84 1.51 19.46 1.84
C THR A 84 0.89 20.64 1.10
N ARG A 85 -0.01 20.37 0.14
CA ARG A 85 -0.74 21.43 -0.60
C ARG A 85 -1.62 22.27 0.32
N LYS A 86 -2.36 21.63 1.23
CA LYS A 86 -3.22 22.34 2.20
C LYS A 86 -2.39 23.18 3.16
N GLU A 87 -1.25 22.69 3.60
CA GLU A 87 -0.35 23.44 4.48
C GLU A 87 0.21 24.67 3.78
N LYS A 88 0.74 24.51 2.56
CA LYS A 88 1.23 25.64 1.76
C LYS A 88 0.14 26.68 1.51
N GLN A 89 -1.08 26.24 1.20
CA GLN A 89 -2.20 27.16 1.02
C GLN A 89 -2.53 27.96 2.29
N LYS A 90 -2.47 27.33 3.46
CA LYS A 90 -2.66 28.03 4.75
C LYS A 90 -1.53 29.03 5.01
N GLU A 91 -0.29 28.64 4.74
CA GLU A 91 0.87 29.52 4.92
C GLU A 91 0.78 30.75 4.02
N ASP A 92 0.40 30.57 2.74
CA ASP A 92 0.22 31.67 1.80
C ASP A 92 -0.91 32.62 2.24
N GLN A 93 -2.05 32.07 2.68
CA GLN A 93 -3.17 32.86 3.24
C GLN A 93 -2.75 33.64 4.49
N GLN A 94 -1.96 33.03 5.38
CA GLN A 94 -1.46 33.68 6.58
C GLN A 94 -0.51 34.82 6.23
N ARG A 95 0.44 34.59 5.31
CA ARG A 95 1.36 35.62 4.82
C ARG A 95 0.64 36.81 4.20
N ASP A 96 -0.43 36.57 3.44
CA ASP A 96 -1.20 37.65 2.82
C ASP A 96 -2.03 38.43 3.84
N ALA A 97 -2.60 37.74 4.83
CA ALA A 97 -3.30 38.38 5.95
C ALA A 97 -2.35 39.24 6.80
N GLU A 98 -1.13 38.76 7.07
CA GLU A 98 -0.09 39.48 7.80
C GLU A 98 0.35 40.74 7.05
N ARG A 99 0.66 40.63 5.76
CA ARG A 99 0.98 41.79 4.90
C ARG A 99 -0.13 42.84 4.88
N THR A 100 -1.38 42.39 4.91
CA THR A 100 -2.54 43.31 4.97
C THR A 100 -2.62 44.03 6.31
N ARG A 101 -2.38 43.32 7.42
CA ARG A 101 -2.38 43.91 8.77
C ARG A 101 -1.27 44.95 8.92
N GLU A 102 -0.06 44.64 8.46
CA GLU A 102 1.08 45.57 8.49
C GLU A 102 0.77 46.87 7.73
N ARG A 103 0.20 46.77 6.53
CA ARG A 103 -0.21 47.96 5.75
C ARG A 103 -1.25 48.81 6.47
N LEU A 104 -2.27 48.19 7.06
CA LEU A 104 -3.29 48.90 7.82
C LEU A 104 -2.72 49.56 9.07
N GLN A 105 -1.75 48.92 9.72
CA GLN A 105 -1.06 49.50 10.87
C GLN A 105 -0.23 50.71 10.46
N ALA A 106 0.54 50.63 9.38
CA ALA A 106 1.31 51.75 8.85
C ALA A 106 0.42 52.95 8.50
N LEU A 107 -0.73 52.71 7.86
CA LEU A 107 -1.71 53.77 7.56
C LEU A 107 -2.27 54.42 8.83
N LYS A 108 -2.60 53.64 9.86
CA LYS A 108 -3.06 54.19 11.16
C LYS A 108 -1.98 55.02 11.85
N GLU A 109 -0.73 54.58 11.79
CA GLU A 109 0.40 55.32 12.35
C GLU A 109 0.62 56.66 11.61
N GLU A 110 0.52 56.66 10.28
CA GLU A 110 0.58 57.87 9.46
C GLU A 110 -0.58 58.83 9.76
N GLU A 111 -1.82 58.33 9.85
CA GLU A 111 -2.99 59.15 10.21
C GLU A 111 -2.82 59.83 11.58
N MET A 112 -2.34 59.09 12.57
CA MET A 112 -2.08 59.63 13.91
C MET A 112 -0.96 60.67 13.89
N ARG A 113 0.07 60.48 13.06
CA ARG A 113 1.15 61.44 12.87
C ARG A 113 0.65 62.74 12.25
N ILE A 114 -0.19 62.66 11.21
CA ILE A 114 -0.79 63.83 10.55
C ILE A 114 -1.62 64.63 11.57
N LYS A 115 -2.50 63.96 12.32
CA LYS A 115 -3.33 64.63 13.34
C LYS A 115 -2.52 65.37 14.41
N ARG A 116 -1.38 64.81 14.84
CA ARG A 116 -0.48 65.49 15.80
C ARG A 116 0.11 66.76 15.21
N LEU A 117 0.60 66.69 13.97
CA LEU A 117 1.16 67.84 13.27
C LEU A 117 0.12 68.94 13.04
N GLU A 118 -1.15 68.58 12.83
CA GLU A 118 -2.25 69.54 12.72
C GLU A 118 -2.59 70.22 14.05
N GLN A 119 -2.43 69.53 15.19
CA GLN A 119 -2.66 70.11 16.53
C GLN A 119 -1.53 71.02 17.01
N GLU A 120 -0.31 70.85 16.47
CA GLU A 120 0.88 71.65 16.81
C GLU A 120 1.00 72.93 15.96
N ARG A 121 0.01 73.22 15.10
CA ARG A 121 0.00 74.32 14.14
C ARG A 121 -1.01 75.40 14.52
#